data_AF-A0A963V8V1-F1
#
_entry.id   AF-A0A963V8V1-F1
#
_cell.length_a   1.000
_cell.length_b   1.000
_cell.length_c   1.000
_cell.angle_alpha   90.00
_cell.angle_beta   90.00
_cell.angle_gamma   90.00
#
_symmetry.space_group_name_H-M   'P 1'
#
loop_
_entity.id
_entity.type
_entity.pdbx_description
1 polymer ?
#
loop_
_entity_poly.entity_id
_entity_poly.type
_entity_poly.pdbx_seq_one_letter_code
_entity_poly.pdbx_strand_id
1 'polypeptide(L)'
;RVTVVADTTGNHIAEGRKLSGLIDRFRSEEDGWWDDVLIAEMIGLAEKTGDVTKNPVTLKSTTFEQGNFWTAHFGGVYLLRDLAHPAAISVGPKEKLGALPIRYLFDLEDRNQIAHFLELNDLVEPIVNARGLDAAAVLRQKMDFILVDAATRLGIDTGAGTRRELRQVANTLGQRLPEEFQGLAALLRWV
;
A
#
# COMPACT_ATOMS: atom_id res chain seq x y z
N ARG A 1 -14.40 5.65 2.46
CA ARG A 1 -14.46 5.73 3.93
C ARG A 1 -14.64 4.31 4.45
N VAL A 2 -13.70 3.81 5.22
CA VAL A 2 -13.79 2.49 5.84
C VAL A 2 -14.07 2.69 7.31
N THR A 3 -15.18 2.12 7.80
CA THR A 3 -15.50 2.15 9.22
C THR A 3 -15.20 0.77 9.80
N VAL A 4 -14.19 0.70 10.67
CA VAL A 4 -13.82 -0.50 11.39
C VAL A 4 -14.65 -0.55 12.67
N VAL A 5 -15.52 -1.55 12.76
CA VAL A 5 -16.18 -1.93 14.00
C VAL A 5 -15.43 -3.14 14.53
N ALA A 6 -14.75 -2.97 15.66
CA ALA A 6 -14.16 -4.08 16.39
C ALA A 6 -14.86 -4.17 17.75
N ASP A 7 -15.29 -5.39 18.07
CA ASP A 7 -15.66 -5.78 19.43
C ASP A 7 -14.82 -6.99 19.83
N THR A 8 -14.57 -7.15 21.11
CA THR A 8 -13.89 -8.36 21.61
C THR A 8 -14.86 -9.54 21.54
N THR A 9 -14.34 -10.77 21.61
CA THR A 9 -15.16 -12.00 21.64
C THR A 9 -16.20 -12.03 22.77
N GLY A 10 -16.04 -11.19 23.80
CA GLY A 10 -16.97 -11.03 24.93
C GLY A 10 -17.80 -9.73 24.92
N ASN A 11 -17.85 -8.97 23.82
CA ASN A 11 -18.55 -7.68 23.72
C ASN A 11 -18.08 -6.58 24.70
N HIS A 12 -16.85 -6.67 25.20
CA HIS A 12 -16.36 -5.78 26.27
C HIS A 12 -16.27 -4.30 25.85
N ILE A 13 -16.17 -4.01 24.54
CA ILE A 13 -16.11 -2.62 24.05
C ILE A 13 -17.49 -1.98 24.09
N ALA A 14 -18.53 -2.71 23.67
CA ALA A 14 -19.90 -2.23 23.72
C ALA A 14 -20.41 -2.07 25.17
N GLU A 15 -20.17 -3.07 26.01
CA GLU A 15 -20.54 -3.01 27.44
C GLU A 15 -19.76 -1.91 28.18
N GLY A 16 -18.49 -1.68 27.83
CA GLY A 16 -17.68 -0.62 28.43
C GLY A 16 -18.20 0.79 28.12
N ARG A 17 -18.65 1.04 26.87
CA ARG A 17 -19.31 2.32 26.51
C ARG A 17 -20.62 2.52 27.28
N LYS A 18 -21.41 1.45 27.44
CA LYS A 18 -22.65 1.50 28.21
C LYS A 18 -22.37 1.86 29.67
N LEU A 19 -21.37 1.24 30.30
CA LEU A 19 -20.96 1.56 31.66
C LEU A 19 -20.49 3.01 31.81
N SER A 20 -19.69 3.53 30.87
CA SER A 20 -19.30 4.95 30.89
C SER A 20 -20.52 5.89 30.88
N GLY A 21 -21.52 5.61 30.03
CA GLY A 21 -22.75 6.40 29.99
C GLY A 21 -23.56 6.35 31.29
N LEU A 22 -23.62 5.19 31.96
CA LEU A 22 -24.29 5.08 33.26
C LEU A 22 -23.54 5.83 34.37
N ILE A 23 -22.20 5.81 34.35
CA ILE A 23 -21.37 6.59 35.29
C ILE A 23 -21.59 8.09 35.10
N ASP A 24 -21.72 8.55 33.85
CA ASP A 24 -22.02 9.95 33.56
C ASP A 24 -23.40 10.34 34.08
N ARG A 25 -24.42 9.49 33.88
CA ARG A 25 -25.78 9.70 34.44
C ARG A 25 -25.75 9.75 35.97
N PHE A 26 -25.10 8.79 36.61
CA PHE A 26 -24.93 8.73 38.07
C PHE A 26 -24.31 10.03 38.64
N ARG A 27 -23.39 10.66 37.91
CA ARG A 27 -22.72 11.91 38.34
C ARG A 27 -23.47 13.19 38.03
N SER A 28 -24.40 13.17 37.06
CA SER A 28 -25.01 14.37 36.50
C SER A 28 -26.50 14.52 36.81
N GLU A 29 -27.22 13.43 37.04
CA GLU A 29 -28.63 13.45 37.40
C GLU A 29 -28.81 13.74 38.91
N GLU A 30 -29.78 14.60 39.26
CA GLU A 30 -30.06 15.04 40.64
C GLU A 30 -30.33 13.86 41.59
N ASP A 31 -30.99 12.82 41.07
CA ASP A 31 -31.35 11.59 41.80
C ASP A 31 -30.50 10.38 41.44
N GLY A 32 -29.54 10.51 40.51
CA GLY A 32 -28.77 9.39 39.98
C GLY A 32 -27.93 8.67 41.04
N TRP A 33 -27.58 9.35 42.14
CA TRP A 33 -26.77 8.78 43.21
C TRP A 33 -27.52 7.82 44.14
N TRP A 34 -28.86 7.83 44.14
CA TRP A 34 -29.71 6.97 44.99
C TRP A 34 -30.63 6.04 44.20
N ASP A 35 -30.52 6.03 42.87
CA ASP A 35 -31.23 5.07 42.01
C ASP A 35 -30.58 3.67 42.14
N ASP A 36 -31.20 2.81 42.95
CA ASP A 36 -30.77 1.43 43.18
C ASP A 36 -30.71 0.60 41.89
N VAL A 37 -31.56 0.91 40.90
CA VAL A 37 -31.58 0.20 39.60
C VAL A 37 -30.37 0.61 38.78
N LEU A 38 -30.05 1.91 38.74
CA LEU A 38 -28.87 2.44 38.06
C LEU A 38 -27.58 1.85 38.66
N ILE A 39 -27.47 1.82 39.99
CA ILE A 39 -26.32 1.26 40.71
C ILE A 39 -26.16 -0.24 40.42
N ALA A 40 -27.25 -1.01 40.46
CA ALA A 40 -27.23 -2.44 40.17
C ALA A 40 -26.78 -2.73 38.73
N GLU A 41 -27.24 -1.94 37.75
CA GLU A 41 -26.85 -2.07 36.35
C GLU A 41 -25.36 -1.74 36.14
N MET A 42 -24.84 -0.71 36.84
CA MET A 42 -23.42 -0.35 36.82
C MET A 42 -22.52 -1.46 37.38
N ILE A 43 -22.90 -2.07 38.51
CA ILE A 43 -22.14 -3.17 39.14
C ILE A 43 -22.07 -4.38 38.18
N GLY A 44 -23.20 -4.77 37.60
CA GLY A 44 -23.27 -5.92 36.68
C GLY A 44 -22.45 -5.72 35.40
N LEU A 45 -22.38 -4.49 34.88
CA LEU A 45 -21.52 -4.17 33.73
C LEU A 45 -20.03 -4.12 34.13
N ALA A 46 -19.70 -3.54 35.30
CA ALA A 46 -18.33 -3.44 35.78
C ALA A 46 -17.68 -4.82 36.04
N GLU A 47 -18.46 -5.82 36.46
CA GLU A 47 -17.99 -7.20 36.62
C GLU A 47 -17.47 -7.79 35.29
N LYS A 48 -18.11 -7.45 34.18
CA LYS A 48 -17.76 -7.96 32.85
C LYS A 48 -16.68 -7.14 32.14
N THR A 49 -16.68 -5.82 32.31
CA THR A 49 -15.79 -4.90 31.58
C THR A 49 -14.55 -4.49 32.36
N GLY A 50 -14.55 -4.66 33.68
CA GLY A 50 -13.54 -4.10 34.59
C GLY A 50 -13.70 -2.60 34.82
N ASP A 51 -12.69 -1.99 35.45
CA ASP A 51 -12.66 -0.54 35.76
C ASP A 51 -12.39 0.31 34.50
N VAL A 52 -13.46 0.68 33.82
CA VAL A 52 -13.44 1.54 32.62
C VAL A 52 -13.09 3.00 32.92
N THR A 53 -13.10 3.42 34.19
CA THR A 53 -12.73 4.80 34.56
C THR A 53 -11.22 5.00 34.57
N LYS A 54 -10.47 3.94 34.94
CA LYS A 54 -9.00 3.94 34.89
C LYS A 54 -8.46 3.41 33.57
N ASN A 55 -9.15 2.45 32.94
CA ASN A 55 -8.73 1.80 31.70
C ASN A 55 -9.84 1.89 30.63
N PRO A 56 -10.01 3.04 29.97
CA PRO A 56 -11.07 3.22 28.99
C PRO A 56 -10.87 2.31 27.77
N VAL A 57 -11.81 1.38 27.55
CA VAL A 57 -11.82 0.46 26.39
C VAL A 57 -12.43 1.16 25.16
N THR A 58 -11.80 2.25 24.73
CA THR A 58 -12.26 3.04 23.58
C THR A 58 -11.29 2.93 22.41
N LEU A 59 -11.83 2.57 21.24
CA LEU A 59 -11.09 2.68 19.98
C LEU A 59 -11.09 4.16 19.58
N LYS A 60 -9.91 4.81 19.61
CA LYS A 60 -9.76 6.24 19.33
C LYS A 60 -10.11 6.64 17.90
N SER A 61 -10.04 5.70 16.95
CA SER A 61 -10.34 5.94 15.53
C SER A 61 -10.98 4.71 14.90
N THR A 62 -12.25 4.83 14.54
CA THR A 62 -13.03 3.78 13.84
C THR A 62 -13.27 4.11 12.39
N THR A 63 -12.92 5.31 11.92
CA THR A 63 -13.15 5.74 10.54
C THR A 63 -11.83 6.13 9.90
N PHE A 64 -11.52 5.48 8.79
CA PHE A 64 -10.35 5.76 7.98
C PHE A 64 -10.82 6.29 6.62
N GLU A 65 -10.29 7.43 6.21
CA GLU A 65 -10.44 7.89 4.83
C GLU A 65 -9.32 7.26 4.00
N GLN A 66 -9.71 6.49 3.00
CA GLN A 66 -8.78 5.93 2.03
C GLN A 66 -8.84 6.78 0.77
N GLY A 67 -7.93 7.73 0.65
CA GLY A 67 -7.78 8.58 -0.51
C GLY A 67 -7.03 7.90 -1.65
N ASN A 68 -6.21 6.89 -1.33
CA ASN A 68 -5.47 6.07 -2.27
C ASN A 68 -6.19 4.75 -2.60
N PHE A 69 -6.65 4.57 -3.84
CA PHE A 69 -7.37 3.36 -4.26
C PHE A 69 -7.33 3.15 -5.78
N TRP A 70 -7.71 1.95 -6.21
CA TRP A 70 -7.96 1.63 -7.62
C TRP A 70 -9.45 1.47 -7.88
N THR A 71 -9.90 1.83 -9.08
CA THR A 71 -11.24 1.56 -9.57
C THR A 71 -11.23 1.03 -11.00
N ALA A 72 -12.13 0.10 -11.32
CA ALA A 72 -12.35 -0.41 -12.67
C ALA A 72 -13.04 0.60 -13.61
N HIS A 73 -13.58 1.71 -13.06
CA HIS A 73 -14.24 2.72 -13.87
C HIS A 73 -13.29 3.31 -14.92
N PHE A 74 -13.86 3.71 -16.06
CA PHE A 74 -13.13 4.30 -17.18
C PHE A 74 -11.97 3.44 -17.70
N GLY A 75 -12.07 2.11 -17.57
CA GLY A 75 -11.05 1.16 -18.02
C GLY A 75 -9.94 0.90 -17.01
N GLY A 76 -10.04 1.45 -15.79
CA GLY A 76 -9.05 1.26 -14.74
C GLY A 76 -8.31 2.56 -14.41
N VAL A 77 -8.41 3.02 -13.17
CA VAL A 77 -7.69 4.22 -12.69
C VAL A 77 -7.19 4.00 -11.26
N TYR A 78 -5.91 4.26 -11.04
CA TYR A 78 -5.32 4.42 -9.71
C TYR A 78 -5.42 5.88 -9.30
N LEU A 79 -6.03 6.15 -8.15
CA LEU A 79 -6.13 7.46 -7.54
C LEU A 79 -5.24 7.49 -6.30
N LEU A 80 -4.29 8.44 -6.27
CA LEU A 80 -3.32 8.60 -5.19
C LEU A 80 -3.46 10.03 -4.64
N ARG A 81 -4.35 10.19 -3.66
CA ARG A 81 -4.73 11.50 -3.09
C ARG A 81 -4.03 11.81 -1.77
N ASP A 82 -3.62 10.78 -1.03
CA ASP A 82 -3.01 10.92 0.29
C ASP A 82 -1.48 10.97 0.19
N LEU A 83 -0.96 11.78 -0.74
CA LEU A 83 0.47 11.95 -1.00
C LEU A 83 0.83 13.44 -1.06
N ALA A 84 2.11 13.77 -0.89
CA ALA A 84 2.61 15.14 -1.03
C ALA A 84 2.34 15.73 -2.42
N HIS A 85 2.44 14.89 -3.45
CA HIS A 85 2.12 15.23 -4.83
C HIS A 85 1.04 14.27 -5.36
N PRO A 86 -0.25 14.60 -5.24
CA PRO A 86 -1.34 13.74 -5.71
C PRO A 86 -1.38 13.54 -7.23
N ALA A 87 -1.68 12.31 -7.67
CA ALA A 87 -1.88 12.00 -9.09
C ALA A 87 -2.94 10.91 -9.33
N ALA A 88 -3.45 10.88 -10.55
CA ALA A 88 -4.21 9.76 -11.09
C ALA A 88 -3.40 9.06 -12.18
N ILE A 89 -3.43 7.74 -12.21
CA ILE A 89 -2.78 6.93 -13.24
C ILE A 89 -3.87 6.08 -13.91
N SER A 90 -4.16 6.37 -15.17
CA SER A 90 -5.10 5.59 -15.98
C SER A 90 -4.42 4.37 -16.57
N VAL A 91 -5.15 3.25 -16.60
CA VAL A 91 -4.76 2.04 -17.34
C VAL A 91 -5.02 2.23 -18.84
N GLY A 92 -6.04 3.02 -19.20
CA GLY A 92 -6.35 3.37 -20.58
C GLY A 92 -5.77 4.74 -20.99
N PRO A 93 -6.07 5.21 -22.22
CA PRO A 93 -5.65 6.53 -22.68
C PRO A 93 -6.24 7.63 -21.80
N LYS A 94 -5.38 8.42 -21.16
CA LYS A 94 -5.78 9.47 -20.21
C LYS A 94 -6.63 10.56 -20.85
N GLU A 95 -6.53 10.78 -22.15
CA GLU A 95 -7.31 11.76 -22.91
C GLU A 95 -8.81 11.50 -22.80
N LYS A 96 -9.21 10.23 -22.64
CA LYS A 96 -10.62 9.83 -22.50
C LYS A 96 -11.24 10.20 -21.16
N LEU A 97 -10.42 10.49 -20.13
CA LEU A 97 -10.87 10.88 -18.80
C LEU A 97 -11.24 12.37 -18.72
N GLY A 98 -10.74 13.18 -19.66
CA GLY A 98 -10.93 14.63 -19.65
C GLY A 98 -10.28 15.31 -18.44
N ALA A 99 -10.79 16.47 -18.06
CA ALA A 99 -10.26 17.24 -16.94
C ALA A 99 -10.75 16.66 -15.60
N LEU A 100 -9.83 16.05 -14.86
CA LEU A 100 -10.08 15.56 -13.51
C LEU A 100 -9.71 16.63 -12.47
N PRO A 101 -10.36 16.65 -11.29
CA PRO A 101 -10.00 17.55 -10.18
C PRO A 101 -8.75 17.06 -9.43
N ILE A 102 -7.70 16.70 -10.16
CA ILE A 102 -6.40 16.27 -9.64
C ILE A 102 -5.30 16.89 -10.51
N ARG A 103 -4.21 17.31 -9.87
CA ARG A 103 -3.20 18.13 -10.53
C ARG A 103 -2.46 17.38 -11.64
N TYR A 104 -2.17 16.11 -11.44
CA TYR A 104 -1.42 15.28 -12.37
C TYR A 104 -2.24 14.07 -12.80
N LEU A 105 -2.29 13.85 -14.11
CA LEU A 105 -2.93 12.71 -14.73
C LEU A 105 -1.92 12.06 -15.68
N PHE A 106 -1.66 10.78 -15.45
CA PHE A 106 -0.77 9.95 -16.26
C PHE A 106 -1.56 8.79 -16.86
N ASP A 107 -1.02 8.19 -17.91
CA ASP A 107 -1.36 6.85 -18.37
C ASP A 107 -0.13 5.93 -18.26
N LEU A 108 -0.30 4.64 -18.56
CA LEU A 108 0.79 3.66 -18.48
C LEU A 108 1.89 3.86 -19.55
N GLU A 109 1.70 4.73 -20.53
CA GLU A 109 2.71 5.09 -21.53
C GLU A 109 3.67 6.15 -20.98
N ASP A 110 3.24 6.98 -20.02
CA ASP A 110 4.05 7.98 -19.31
C ASP A 110 5.05 7.38 -18.30
N ARG A 111 5.81 6.36 -18.72
CA ARG A 111 6.67 5.55 -17.83
C ARG A 111 7.67 6.40 -17.04
N ASN A 112 8.30 7.39 -17.69
CA ASN A 112 9.29 8.25 -17.06
C ASN A 112 8.65 9.20 -16.04
N GLN A 113 7.48 9.75 -16.37
CA GLN A 113 6.76 10.65 -15.46
C GLN A 113 6.21 9.88 -14.26
N ILE A 114 5.72 8.65 -14.47
CA ILE A 114 5.31 7.76 -13.37
C ILE A 114 6.51 7.42 -12.48
N ALA A 115 7.65 7.04 -13.05
CA ALA A 115 8.85 6.74 -12.26
C ALA A 115 9.28 7.95 -11.41
N HIS A 116 9.31 9.14 -12.01
CA HIS A 116 9.62 10.38 -11.30
C HIS A 116 8.57 10.72 -10.22
N PHE A 117 7.28 10.50 -10.51
CA PHE A 117 6.21 10.68 -9.53
C PHE A 117 6.36 9.75 -8.33
N LEU A 118 6.73 8.49 -8.56
CA LEU A 118 6.93 7.50 -7.51
C LEU A 118 8.14 7.87 -6.64
N GLU A 119 9.24 8.31 -7.27
CA GLU A 119 10.43 8.80 -6.56
C GLU A 119 10.13 10.06 -5.75
N LEU A 120 9.44 11.04 -6.35
CA LEU A 120 9.11 12.32 -5.71
C LEU A 120 8.22 12.16 -4.47
N ASN A 121 7.40 11.10 -4.43
CA ASN A 121 6.54 10.78 -3.29
C ASN A 121 7.15 9.74 -2.34
N ASP A 122 8.45 9.41 -2.48
CA ASP A 122 9.16 8.41 -1.69
C ASP A 122 8.46 7.02 -1.70
N LEU A 123 7.80 6.67 -2.80
CA LEU A 123 7.10 5.39 -2.98
C LEU A 123 8.01 4.28 -3.52
N VAL A 124 9.16 4.66 -4.08
CA VAL A 124 10.19 3.76 -4.60
C VAL A 124 11.57 4.28 -4.27
N GLU A 125 12.51 3.36 -4.06
CA GLU A 125 13.93 3.70 -3.93
C GLU A 125 14.68 3.34 -5.23
N PRO A 126 15.30 4.31 -5.92
CA PRO A 126 16.08 4.02 -7.12
C PRO A 126 17.28 3.13 -6.80
N ILE A 127 17.51 2.09 -7.62
CA ILE A 127 18.61 1.12 -7.43
C ILE A 127 19.98 1.82 -7.36
N VAL A 128 20.19 2.87 -8.16
CA VAL A 128 21.44 3.64 -8.17
C VAL A 128 21.66 4.49 -6.91
N ASN A 129 20.59 4.84 -6.19
CA ASN A 129 20.64 5.68 -5.00
C ASN A 129 20.56 4.86 -3.70
N ALA A 130 20.23 3.57 -3.78
CA ALA A 130 20.02 2.71 -2.63
C ALA A 130 21.34 2.46 -1.87
N ARG A 131 21.40 2.92 -0.61
CA ARG A 131 22.60 2.80 0.22
C ARG A 131 22.85 1.34 0.62
N GLY A 132 24.07 0.84 0.37
CA GLY A 132 24.50 -0.49 0.81
C GLY A 132 24.04 -1.66 -0.07
N LEU A 133 23.34 -1.39 -1.18
CA LEU A 133 23.06 -2.36 -2.23
C LEU A 133 24.14 -2.32 -3.31
N ASP A 134 24.65 -3.49 -3.72
CA ASP A 134 25.47 -3.60 -4.93
C ASP A 134 24.54 -3.43 -6.15
N ALA A 135 24.33 -2.16 -6.53
CA ALA A 135 23.51 -1.77 -7.67
C ALA A 135 23.92 -2.52 -8.95
N ALA A 136 25.23 -2.73 -9.15
CA ALA A 136 25.74 -3.47 -10.28
C ALA A 136 25.34 -4.96 -10.22
N ALA A 137 25.31 -5.59 -9.04
CA ALA A 137 24.80 -6.96 -8.88
C ALA A 137 23.31 -7.07 -9.18
N VAL A 138 22.50 -6.12 -8.69
CA VAL A 138 21.05 -6.10 -8.96
C VAL A 138 20.77 -5.92 -10.45
N LEU A 139 21.46 -4.97 -11.11
CA LEU A 139 21.34 -4.75 -12.55
C LEU A 139 21.72 -6.00 -13.34
N ARG A 140 22.85 -6.65 -13.02
CA ARG A 140 23.25 -7.91 -13.65
C ARG A 140 22.20 -9.01 -13.47
N GLN A 141 21.65 -9.16 -12.27
CA GLN A 141 20.61 -10.15 -12.01
C GLN A 141 19.35 -9.91 -12.84
N LYS A 142 18.91 -8.65 -12.98
CA LYS A 142 17.76 -8.31 -13.83
C LYS A 142 18.04 -8.57 -15.30
N MET A 143 19.25 -8.24 -15.76
CA MET A 143 19.70 -8.57 -17.11
C MET A 143 19.70 -10.08 -17.38
N ASP A 144 20.16 -10.90 -16.41
CA ASP A 144 20.13 -12.36 -16.51
C ASP A 144 18.68 -12.88 -16.66
N PHE A 145 17.70 -12.32 -15.93
CA PHE A 145 16.29 -12.68 -16.10
C PHE A 145 15.73 -12.33 -17.49
N ILE A 146 16.09 -11.16 -18.03
CA ILE A 146 15.67 -10.77 -19.38
C ILE A 146 16.25 -11.72 -20.42
N LEU A 147 17.49 -12.16 -20.26
CA LEU A 147 18.10 -13.15 -21.16
C LEU A 147 17.36 -14.50 -21.11
N VAL A 148 17.01 -14.98 -19.92
CA VAL A 148 16.27 -16.24 -19.76
C VAL A 148 14.88 -16.16 -20.41
N ASP A 149 14.15 -15.06 -20.21
CA ASP A 149 12.84 -14.85 -20.85
C ASP A 149 12.98 -14.76 -22.39
N ALA A 150 13.93 -13.98 -22.89
CA ALA A 150 14.20 -13.87 -24.31
C ALA A 150 14.59 -15.22 -24.95
N ALA A 151 15.44 -15.99 -24.27
CA ALA A 151 15.84 -17.33 -24.73
C ALA A 151 14.65 -18.28 -24.79
N THR A 152 13.82 -18.28 -23.74
CA THR A 152 12.62 -19.12 -23.64
C THR A 152 11.63 -18.82 -24.76
N ARG A 153 11.37 -17.54 -25.04
CA ARG A 153 10.48 -17.13 -26.15
C ARG A 153 10.97 -17.58 -27.52
N LEU A 154 12.28 -17.79 -27.67
CA LEU A 154 12.92 -18.17 -28.92
C LEU A 154 13.32 -19.65 -28.98
N GLY A 155 12.98 -20.43 -27.95
CA GLY A 155 13.30 -21.85 -27.86
C GLY A 155 14.81 -22.13 -27.75
N ILE A 156 15.59 -21.19 -27.22
CA ILE A 156 17.03 -21.35 -26.99
C ILE A 156 17.23 -21.96 -25.60
N ASP A 157 17.99 -23.05 -25.52
CA ASP A 157 18.33 -23.69 -24.26
C ASP A 157 19.28 -22.80 -23.44
N THR A 158 18.90 -22.53 -22.18
CA THR A 158 19.69 -21.75 -21.23
C THR A 158 20.62 -22.62 -20.38
N GLY A 159 20.59 -23.95 -20.55
CA GLY A 159 21.38 -24.90 -19.77
C GLY A 159 21.05 -24.81 -18.28
N ALA A 160 22.08 -24.82 -17.43
CA ALA A 160 21.93 -24.71 -15.98
C ALA A 160 21.73 -23.25 -15.49
N GLY A 161 21.64 -22.27 -16.39
CA GLY A 161 21.45 -20.86 -16.05
C GLY A 161 22.69 -20.23 -15.40
N THR A 162 23.87 -20.81 -15.60
CA THR A 162 25.12 -20.23 -15.08
C THR A 162 25.49 -18.95 -15.83
N ARG A 163 26.23 -18.04 -15.19
CA ARG A 163 26.69 -16.79 -15.84
C ARG A 163 27.44 -17.03 -17.16
N ARG A 164 28.14 -18.15 -17.29
CA ARG A 164 28.86 -18.50 -18.51
C ARG A 164 27.89 -18.85 -19.64
N GLU A 165 26.89 -19.66 -19.34
CA GLU A 165 25.85 -20.07 -20.31
C GLU A 165 25.00 -18.87 -20.73
N LEU A 166 24.58 -18.03 -19.78
CA LEU A 166 23.81 -16.82 -20.09
C LEU A 166 24.57 -15.84 -20.99
N ARG A 167 25.89 -15.72 -20.85
CA ARG A 167 26.72 -14.95 -21.78
C ARG A 167 26.74 -15.55 -23.19
N GLN A 168 26.75 -16.89 -23.31
CA GLN A 168 26.65 -17.55 -24.61
C GLN A 168 25.28 -17.34 -25.24
N VAL A 169 24.21 -17.39 -24.44
CA VAL A 169 22.85 -17.05 -24.87
C VAL A 169 22.79 -15.60 -25.38
N ALA A 170 23.35 -14.64 -24.63
CA ALA A 170 23.40 -13.24 -25.05
C ALA A 170 24.12 -13.05 -26.40
N ASN A 171 25.26 -13.73 -26.60
CA ASN A 171 25.98 -13.72 -27.88
C ASN A 171 25.16 -14.36 -29.02
N THR A 172 24.42 -15.42 -28.72
CA THR A 172 23.56 -16.12 -29.69
C THR A 172 22.37 -15.27 -30.10
N LEU A 173 21.77 -14.54 -29.16
CA LEU A 173 20.70 -13.59 -29.43
C LEU A 173 21.20 -12.42 -30.30
N GLY A 174 22.39 -11.90 -30.03
CA GLY A 174 23.02 -10.85 -30.83
C GLY A 174 22.11 -9.61 -30.97
N GLN A 175 21.68 -9.32 -32.20
CA GLN A 175 20.77 -8.19 -32.48
C GLN A 175 19.32 -8.41 -31.98
N ARG A 176 18.96 -9.64 -31.61
CA ARG A 176 17.62 -9.98 -31.10
C ARG A 176 17.48 -9.76 -29.60
N LEU A 177 18.49 -9.14 -28.97
CA LEU A 177 18.42 -8.77 -27.57
C LEU A 177 17.32 -7.72 -27.34
N PRO A 178 16.48 -7.88 -26.30
CA PRO A 178 15.47 -6.88 -25.96
C PRO A 178 16.09 -5.51 -25.66
N GLU A 179 15.37 -4.44 -25.98
CA GLU A 179 15.84 -3.06 -25.75
C GLU A 179 16.10 -2.79 -24.27
N GLU A 180 15.32 -3.42 -23.39
CA GLU A 180 15.46 -3.33 -21.94
C GLU A 180 16.83 -3.87 -21.47
N PHE A 181 17.31 -4.95 -22.09
CA PHE A 181 18.65 -5.48 -21.79
C PHE A 181 19.74 -4.47 -22.15
N GLN A 182 19.61 -3.82 -23.31
CA GLN A 182 20.56 -2.80 -23.75
C GLN A 182 20.52 -1.56 -22.85
N GLY A 183 19.34 -1.15 -22.41
CA GLY A 183 19.14 -0.05 -21.46
C GLY A 183 19.82 -0.33 -20.12
N LEU A 184 19.61 -1.51 -19.55
CA LEU A 184 20.29 -1.91 -18.29
C LEU A 184 21.80 -2.08 -18.48
N ALA A 185 22.24 -2.64 -19.60
CA ALA A 185 23.66 -2.75 -19.93
C ALA A 185 24.32 -1.36 -20.04
N ALA A 186 23.58 -0.36 -20.54
CA ALA A 186 24.05 1.02 -20.57
C ALA A 186 24.21 1.59 -19.18
N LEU A 187 23.22 1.42 -18.29
CA LEU A 187 23.30 1.87 -16.90
C LEU A 187 24.45 1.18 -16.14
N LEU A 188 24.63 -0.12 -16.33
CA LEU A 188 25.71 -0.90 -15.70
C LEU A 188 27.11 -0.39 -16.07
N ARG A 189 27.29 0.29 -17.21
CA ARG A 189 28.59 0.89 -17.57
C ARG A 189 28.96 2.11 -16.72
N TRP A 190 27.98 2.72 -16.04
CA TRP A 190 28.15 3.94 -15.25
C TRP A 190 28.11 3.71 -13.73
N VAL A 191 27.84 2.48 -13.30
CA VAL A 191 27.77 2.05 -11.89
C VAL A 191 28.96 1.17 -11.56
#